data_AF-A0A2V7W6D9-F1
#
_entry.id   AF-A0A2V7W6D9-F1
#
_cell.length_a   1.000
_cell.length_b   1.000
_cell.length_c   1.000
_cell.angle_alpha   90.00
_cell.angle_beta   90.00
_cell.angle_gamma   90.00
#
_symmetry.space_group_name_H-M   'P 1'
#
loop_
_entity.id
_entity.type
_entity.pdbx_description
1 polymer ?
#
loop_
_entity_poly.entity_id
_entity_poly.type
_entity_poly.pdbx_seq_one_letter_code
_entity_poly.pdbx_strand_id
1 'polypeptide(L)'
;MRTRLLVIVLALVAVPFFAAAPKSPMKPGKWEITMQMIVPGMPENMKGVGMLSPMTIEQCITKEEAENPRPPKMDKKKIDCENVNNKIVGKTVTWSTRCRKPEMTMDGKFTFSGDTYKGESHITSGGRSVTYKYSGKYLGPCIKKKDD
;
A
#
# COMPACT_ATOMS: atom_id res chain seq x y z
N MET A 1 48.57 -7.72 56.44
CA MET A 1 49.04 -6.98 55.24
C MET A 1 48.49 -7.68 54.01
N ARG A 2 47.82 -6.93 53.12
CA ARG A 2 47.35 -7.29 51.76
C ARG A 2 45.98 -7.97 51.63
N THR A 3 44.95 -7.13 51.80
CA THR A 3 43.87 -6.87 50.84
C THR A 3 44.03 -7.51 49.46
N ARG A 4 42.99 -8.20 48.96
CA ARG A 4 42.53 -8.09 47.55
C ARG A 4 41.01 -8.32 47.46
N LEU A 5 40.26 -7.21 47.50
CA LEU A 5 39.06 -7.06 46.68
C LEU A 5 39.44 -7.34 45.22
N LEU A 6 38.63 -8.08 44.47
CA LEU A 6 38.53 -7.96 42.99
C LEU A 6 37.28 -8.70 42.50
N VAL A 7 36.15 -7.98 42.48
CA VAL A 7 35.41 -7.56 41.26
C VAL A 7 34.72 -8.75 40.56
N ILE A 8 33.47 -8.98 40.97
CA ILE A 8 32.50 -9.77 40.20
C ILE A 8 32.15 -8.93 38.97
N VAL A 9 32.73 -9.27 37.81
CA VAL A 9 32.38 -8.67 36.52
C VAL A 9 31.00 -9.21 36.14
N LEU A 10 29.97 -8.39 36.41
CA LEU A 10 28.62 -8.61 35.92
C LEU A 10 28.63 -8.34 34.40
N ALA A 11 28.79 -9.40 33.61
CA ALA A 11 28.69 -9.32 32.15
C ALA A 11 27.25 -8.93 31.77
N LEU A 12 27.02 -7.64 31.48
CA LEU A 12 25.82 -7.17 30.81
C LEU A 12 25.79 -7.80 29.41
N VAL A 13 25.03 -8.88 29.27
CA VAL A 13 24.65 -9.43 27.97
C VAL A 13 23.70 -8.41 27.34
N ALA A 14 24.25 -7.51 26.52
CA ALA A 14 23.46 -6.65 25.65
C ALA A 14 22.78 -7.54 24.61
N VAL A 15 21.52 -7.90 24.86
CA VAL A 15 20.69 -8.60 23.87
C VAL A 15 20.37 -7.58 22.77
N PRO A 16 20.86 -7.77 21.52
CA PRO A 16 20.48 -6.89 20.44
C PRO A 16 18.99 -7.07 20.18
N PHE A 17 18.22 -6.00 20.41
CA PHE A 17 16.81 -5.93 20.06
C PHE A 17 16.72 -5.87 18.53
N PHE A 18 16.73 -7.04 17.88
CA PHE A 18 16.43 -7.15 16.46
C PHE A 18 14.96 -6.77 16.26
N ALA A 19 14.72 -5.48 16.01
CA ALA A 19 13.42 -5.02 15.55
C ALA A 19 13.16 -5.70 14.20
N ALA A 20 12.25 -6.69 14.21
CA ALA A 20 11.79 -7.33 13.00
C ALA A 20 11.29 -6.24 12.05
N ALA A 21 11.89 -6.16 10.86
CA ALA A 21 11.44 -5.24 9.84
C ALA A 21 9.93 -5.44 9.61
N PRO A 22 9.13 -4.36 9.49
CA PRO A 22 7.70 -4.50 9.29
C PRO A 22 7.44 -5.32 8.03
N LYS A 23 6.55 -6.31 8.12
CA LYS A 23 6.18 -7.22 7.02
C LYS A 23 5.65 -6.48 5.79
N SER A 24 5.13 -5.26 5.98
CA SER A 24 4.65 -4.38 4.93
C SER A 24 5.05 -2.93 5.25
N PRO A 25 5.37 -2.12 4.23
CA PRO A 25 5.66 -0.70 4.40
C PRO A 25 4.41 0.17 4.62
N MET A 26 3.20 -0.38 4.50
CA MET A 26 1.95 0.35 4.73
C MET A 26 1.56 0.32 6.22
N LYS A 27 1.15 1.48 6.76
CA LYS A 27 0.66 1.59 8.14
C LYS A 27 -0.86 1.37 8.20
N PRO A 28 -1.38 0.59 9.17
CA PRO A 28 -2.82 0.59 9.44
C PRO A 28 -3.27 1.95 9.97
N GLY A 29 -4.47 2.38 9.59
CA GLY A 29 -5.03 3.68 9.96
C GLY A 29 -5.70 4.41 8.80
N LYS A 30 -5.99 5.70 9.01
CA LYS A 30 -6.66 6.55 8.04
C LYS A 30 -5.65 7.08 7.02
N TRP A 31 -5.99 6.95 5.74
CA TRP A 31 -5.21 7.45 4.62
C TRP A 31 -6.08 8.36 3.75
N GLU A 32 -5.54 9.50 3.35
CA GLU A 32 -6.02 10.28 2.22
C GLU A 32 -5.39 9.72 0.95
N ILE A 33 -6.20 9.34 -0.03
CA ILE A 33 -5.75 8.67 -1.25
C ILE A 33 -6.30 9.45 -2.43
N THR A 34 -5.40 10.00 -3.24
CA THR A 34 -5.74 10.60 -4.53
C THR A 34 -5.48 9.57 -5.63
N MET A 35 -6.45 9.39 -6.52
CA MET A 35 -6.34 8.55 -7.71
C MET A 35 -6.62 9.37 -8.97
N GLN A 36 -5.86 9.12 -10.03
CA GLN A 36 -6.06 9.76 -11.32
C GLN A 36 -6.05 8.70 -12.43
N MET A 37 -7.10 8.69 -13.24
CA MET A 37 -7.21 7.82 -14.41
C MET A 37 -6.52 8.49 -15.62
N ILE A 38 -5.72 7.72 -16.35
CA ILE A 38 -5.03 8.14 -17.57
C ILE A 38 -5.41 7.17 -18.67
N VAL A 39 -6.13 7.68 -19.67
CA VAL A 39 -6.55 6.92 -20.85
C VAL A 39 -5.56 7.22 -22.00
N PRO A 40 -4.90 6.21 -22.59
CA PRO A 40 -4.03 6.41 -23.74
C PRO A 40 -4.74 7.06 -24.93
N GLY A 41 -4.04 7.93 -25.66
CA GLY A 41 -4.57 8.59 -26.86
C GLY A 41 -5.52 9.76 -26.58
N MET A 42 -5.72 10.13 -25.32
CA MET A 42 -6.57 11.26 -24.96
C MET A 42 -5.83 12.61 -25.10
N PRO A 43 -6.47 13.64 -25.69
CA PRO A 43 -5.91 14.98 -25.77
C PRO A 43 -5.55 15.57 -24.40
N GLU A 44 -4.42 16.29 -24.30
CA GLU A 44 -3.97 16.84 -23.01
C GLU A 44 -4.93 17.86 -22.40
N ASN A 45 -5.64 18.62 -23.24
CA ASN A 45 -6.67 19.57 -22.81
C ASN A 45 -7.91 18.90 -22.19
N MET A 46 -8.04 17.57 -22.33
CA MET A 46 -9.08 16.78 -21.66
C MET A 46 -8.59 16.14 -20.35
N LYS A 47 -7.29 16.20 -20.03
CA LYS A 47 -6.79 15.80 -18.71
C LYS A 47 -7.47 16.67 -17.65
N GLY A 48 -8.04 16.04 -16.63
CA GLY A 48 -8.67 16.77 -15.53
C GLY A 48 -10.15 17.13 -15.74
N VAL A 49 -10.81 16.60 -16.77
CA VAL A 49 -12.26 16.76 -16.98
C VAL A 49 -13.00 15.50 -16.53
N GLY A 50 -14.06 15.67 -15.72
CA GLY A 50 -14.94 14.59 -15.30
C GLY A 50 -14.20 13.43 -14.62
N MET A 51 -14.36 12.21 -15.15
CA MET A 51 -13.76 10.99 -14.58
C MET A 51 -12.22 10.93 -14.64
N LEU A 52 -11.58 11.89 -15.32
CA LEU A 52 -10.12 12.00 -15.48
C LEU A 52 -9.52 13.01 -14.49
N SER A 53 -10.37 13.75 -13.80
CA SER A 53 -9.96 14.59 -12.67
C SER A 53 -9.44 13.70 -11.54
N PRO A 54 -8.34 14.10 -10.87
CA PRO A 54 -7.92 13.41 -9.66
C PRO A 54 -9.05 13.40 -8.63
N MET A 55 -9.35 12.21 -8.10
CA MET A 55 -10.33 12.03 -7.03
C MET A 55 -9.60 11.72 -5.75
N THR A 56 -9.92 12.44 -4.68
CA THR A 56 -9.37 12.20 -3.35
C THR A 56 -10.42 11.58 -2.45
N ILE A 57 -10.08 10.47 -1.82
CA ILE A 57 -10.91 9.78 -0.83
C ILE A 57 -10.14 9.62 0.47
N GLU A 58 -10.85 9.56 1.58
CA GLU A 58 -10.28 9.11 2.84
C GLU A 58 -10.74 7.68 3.11
N GLN A 59 -9.79 6.77 3.36
CA GLN A 59 -10.09 5.37 3.67
C GLN A 59 -9.39 4.94 4.94
N CYS A 60 -10.13 4.20 5.76
CA CYS A 60 -9.56 3.47 6.88
C CYS A 60 -9.02 2.12 6.43
N ILE A 61 -7.73 1.91 6.65
CA ILE A 61 -6.99 0.71 6.28
C ILE A 61 -6.80 -0.15 7.52
N THR A 62 -7.31 -1.38 7.49
CA THR A 62 -7.16 -2.33 8.59
C THR A 62 -5.74 -2.90 8.64
N LYS A 63 -5.40 -3.60 9.73
CA LYS A 63 -4.12 -4.30 9.83
C LYS A 63 -3.92 -5.34 8.73
N GLU A 64 -4.96 -6.11 8.43
CA GLU A 64 -4.94 -7.14 7.38
C GLU A 64 -4.75 -6.51 5.99
N GLU A 65 -5.40 -5.39 5.72
CA GLU A 65 -5.25 -4.65 4.47
C GLU A 65 -3.85 -4.04 4.34
N ALA A 66 -3.30 -3.53 5.44
CA ALA A 66 -1.94 -2.98 5.48
C ALA A 66 -0.88 -4.07 5.25
N GLU A 67 -1.11 -5.32 5.67
CA GLU A 67 -0.20 -6.44 5.42
C GLU A 67 -0.15 -6.84 3.94
N ASN A 68 -1.20 -6.55 3.17
CA ASN A 68 -1.26 -6.80 1.72
C ASN A 68 -1.77 -5.57 0.96
N PRO A 69 -0.95 -4.50 0.83
CA PRO A 69 -1.37 -3.26 0.20
C PRO A 69 -1.77 -3.48 -1.25
N ARG A 70 -3.00 -3.08 -1.58
CA ARG A 70 -3.57 -3.11 -2.92
C ARG A 70 -4.31 -1.79 -3.16
N PRO A 71 -4.68 -1.47 -4.42
CA PRO A 71 -5.53 -0.32 -4.68
C PRO A 71 -6.80 -0.38 -3.81
N PRO A 72 -7.42 0.77 -3.50
CA PRO A 72 -8.72 0.83 -2.87
C PRO A 72 -9.68 -0.16 -3.52
N LYS A 73 -10.49 -0.84 -2.71
CA LYS A 73 -11.35 -1.94 -3.18
C LYS A 73 -12.25 -1.43 -4.29
N MET A 74 -12.03 -1.90 -5.53
CA MET A 74 -13.12 -2.05 -6.48
C MET A 74 -13.92 -3.26 -6.02
N ASP A 75 -15.24 -3.15 -5.93
CA ASP A 75 -16.11 -4.19 -5.37
C ASP A 75 -15.83 -5.58 -5.98
N LYS A 76 -15.13 -6.43 -5.21
CA LYS A 76 -14.74 -7.78 -5.63
C LYS A 76 -15.91 -8.75 -5.75
N LYS A 77 -17.10 -8.38 -5.25
CA LYS A 77 -18.24 -9.30 -5.12
C LYS A 77 -18.84 -9.77 -6.45
N LYS A 78 -18.36 -9.27 -7.60
CA LYS A 78 -18.91 -9.60 -8.93
C LYS A 78 -17.88 -10.03 -9.98
N ILE A 79 -16.59 -10.17 -9.64
CA ILE A 79 -15.53 -10.44 -10.64
C ILE A 79 -14.64 -11.57 -10.15
N ASP A 80 -14.52 -12.62 -10.98
CA ASP A 80 -13.67 -13.79 -10.74
C ASP A 80 -12.21 -13.43 -11.06
N CYS A 81 -11.46 -13.04 -10.02
CA CYS A 81 -10.09 -12.57 -10.10
C CYS A 81 -9.15 -13.40 -9.21
N GLU A 82 -8.10 -13.95 -9.81
CA GLU A 82 -7.03 -14.68 -9.14
C GLU A 82 -5.85 -13.72 -8.89
N ASN A 83 -5.31 -13.73 -7.67
CA ASN A 83 -4.04 -13.04 -7.40
C ASN A 83 -2.92 -13.86 -8.04
N VAL A 84 -2.21 -13.27 -9.00
CA VAL A 84 -1.08 -13.92 -9.68
C VAL A 84 0.21 -13.74 -8.87
N ASN A 85 0.41 -12.53 -8.32
CA ASN A 85 1.60 -12.21 -7.54
C ASN A 85 1.31 -11.11 -6.53
N ASN A 86 1.99 -11.19 -5.38
CA ASN A 86 2.14 -10.07 -4.45
C ASN A 86 3.53 -10.16 -3.83
N LYS A 87 4.37 -9.14 -4.04
CA LYS A 87 5.74 -9.11 -3.57
C LYS A 87 6.01 -7.80 -2.85
N ILE A 88 6.55 -7.91 -1.64
CA ILE A 88 6.98 -6.78 -0.83
C ILE A 88 8.50 -6.83 -0.72
N VAL A 89 9.18 -5.79 -1.19
CA VAL A 89 10.63 -5.62 -1.07
C VAL A 89 10.91 -4.26 -0.46
N GLY A 90 11.23 -4.24 0.82
CA GLY A 90 11.46 -3.02 1.59
C GLY A 90 10.27 -2.06 1.51
N LYS A 91 10.44 -0.95 0.80
CA LYS A 91 9.43 0.11 0.64
C LYS A 91 8.53 -0.08 -0.59
N THR A 92 8.75 -1.11 -1.39
CA THR A 92 8.05 -1.32 -2.65
C THR A 92 7.15 -2.54 -2.56
N VAL A 93 5.90 -2.37 -2.97
CA VAL A 93 4.91 -3.43 -3.13
C VAL A 93 4.58 -3.55 -4.61
N THR A 94 4.68 -4.74 -5.17
CA THR A 94 4.27 -5.04 -6.55
C THR A 94 3.26 -6.16 -6.52
N TRP A 95 2.17 -6.00 -7.27
CA TRP A 95 1.08 -6.96 -7.30
C TRP A 95 0.58 -7.14 -8.73
N SER A 96 0.02 -8.32 -8.99
CA SER A 96 -0.60 -8.68 -10.27
C SER A 96 -1.81 -9.55 -10.00
N THR A 97 -2.90 -9.25 -10.71
CA THR A 97 -4.19 -9.91 -10.61
C THR A 97 -4.67 -10.22 -12.02
N ARG A 98 -5.23 -11.41 -12.23
CA ARG A 98 -5.87 -11.79 -13.48
C ARG A 98 -7.32 -12.18 -13.23
N CYS A 99 -8.23 -11.55 -13.93
CA CYS A 99 -9.65 -11.90 -13.91
C CYS A 99 -9.99 -12.67 -15.17
N ARG A 100 -10.79 -13.73 -15.03
CA ARG A 100 -11.21 -14.59 -16.15
C ARG A 100 -12.52 -14.14 -16.78
N LYS A 101 -13.40 -13.50 -15.99
CA LYS A 101 -14.72 -13.05 -16.43
C LYS A 101 -15.08 -11.67 -15.82
N PRO A 102 -15.00 -10.58 -16.60
CA PRO A 102 -14.40 -10.48 -17.93
C PRO A 102 -12.88 -10.73 -17.90
N GLU A 103 -12.29 -11.10 -19.05
CA GLU A 103 -10.84 -11.24 -19.14
C GLU A 103 -10.17 -9.87 -18.93
N MET A 104 -9.40 -9.77 -17.85
CA MET A 104 -8.73 -8.55 -17.45
C MET A 104 -7.43 -8.89 -16.73
N THR A 105 -6.39 -8.12 -16.98
CA THR A 105 -5.17 -8.13 -16.14
C THR A 105 -5.03 -6.80 -15.45
N MET A 106 -4.57 -6.85 -14.21
CA MET A 106 -4.32 -5.67 -13.42
C MET A 106 -2.98 -5.83 -12.69
N ASP A 107 -2.04 -4.97 -13.03
CA ASP A 107 -0.70 -4.96 -12.48
C ASP A 107 -0.45 -3.63 -11.79
N GLY A 108 0.33 -3.61 -10.72
CA GLY A 108 0.66 -2.34 -10.09
C GLY A 108 1.84 -2.38 -9.15
N LYS A 109 2.30 -1.19 -8.82
CA LYS A 109 3.42 -0.93 -7.94
C LYS A 109 3.11 0.23 -7.02
N PHE A 110 3.34 0.05 -5.73
CA PHE A 110 3.35 1.10 -4.71
C PHE A 110 4.76 1.27 -4.17
N THR A 111 5.17 2.52 -3.95
CA THR A 111 6.43 2.88 -3.28
C THR A 111 6.11 3.79 -2.11
N PHE A 112 6.48 3.35 -0.92
CA PHE A 112 6.18 4.00 0.35
C PHE A 112 7.37 4.85 0.83
N SER A 113 7.06 6.00 1.40
CA SER A 113 8.02 6.94 1.95
C SER A 113 7.47 7.48 3.27
N GLY A 114 7.60 6.65 4.32
CA GLY A 114 7.09 6.96 5.66
C GLY A 114 5.57 7.10 5.66
N ASP A 115 5.11 8.35 5.74
CA ASP A 115 3.70 8.71 5.86
C ASP A 115 3.05 8.99 4.50
N THR A 116 3.75 8.69 3.41
CA THR A 116 3.24 8.87 2.05
C THR A 116 3.50 7.65 1.20
N TYR A 117 2.75 7.49 0.12
CA TYR A 117 3.11 6.57 -0.95
C TYR A 117 2.77 7.14 -2.32
N LYS A 118 3.46 6.65 -3.34
CA LYS A 118 3.08 6.80 -4.74
C LYS A 118 2.81 5.45 -5.35
N GLY A 119 1.85 5.40 -6.26
CA GLY A 119 1.46 4.17 -6.92
C GLY A 119 1.14 4.37 -8.38
N GLU A 120 1.28 3.28 -9.11
CA GLU A 120 0.77 3.16 -10.47
C GLU A 120 0.16 1.77 -10.65
N SER A 121 -0.95 1.69 -11.36
CA SER A 121 -1.50 0.42 -11.84
C SER A 121 -1.89 0.53 -13.30
N HIS A 122 -1.83 -0.60 -13.98
CA HIS A 122 -2.25 -0.76 -15.36
C HIS A 122 -3.34 -1.81 -15.40
N ILE A 123 -4.51 -1.43 -15.91
CA ILE A 123 -5.63 -2.32 -16.16
C ILE A 123 -5.69 -2.56 -17.66
N THR A 124 -5.59 -3.81 -18.09
CA THR A 124 -5.78 -4.20 -19.49
C THR A 124 -7.02 -5.07 -19.61
N SER A 125 -7.93 -4.71 -20.51
CA SER A 125 -9.16 -5.45 -20.79
C SER A 125 -9.53 -5.29 -22.26
N GLY A 126 -9.79 -6.40 -22.96
CA GLY A 126 -10.19 -6.38 -24.37
C GLY A 126 -9.23 -5.61 -25.30
N GLY A 127 -7.92 -5.67 -25.05
CA GLY A 127 -6.89 -4.96 -25.84
C GLY A 127 -6.76 -3.46 -25.54
N ARG A 128 -7.54 -2.93 -24.59
CA ARG A 128 -7.44 -1.54 -24.12
C ARG A 128 -6.71 -1.49 -22.78
N SER A 129 -5.77 -0.56 -22.64
CA SER A 129 -5.08 -0.31 -21.38
C SER A 129 -5.52 1.02 -20.77
N VAL A 130 -5.66 1.04 -19.45
CA VAL A 130 -5.90 2.25 -18.65
C VAL A 130 -4.90 2.27 -17.52
N THR A 131 -4.26 3.43 -17.32
CA THR A 131 -3.30 3.62 -16.24
C THR A 131 -3.95 4.40 -15.11
N TYR A 132 -3.74 3.99 -13.88
CA TYR A 132 -4.11 4.76 -12.70
C TYR A 132 -2.86 5.18 -11.95
N LYS A 133 -2.77 6.46 -11.64
CA LYS A 133 -1.76 6.98 -10.69
C LYS A 133 -2.41 7.18 -9.34
N TYR A 134 -1.66 6.86 -8.30
CA TYR A 134 -2.08 7.00 -6.92
C TYR A 134 -1.07 7.81 -6.12
N SER A 135 -1.57 8.62 -5.20
CA SER A 135 -0.78 9.18 -4.10
C SER A 135 -1.55 9.02 -2.81
N GLY A 136 -0.86 8.57 -1.76
CA GLY A 136 -1.46 8.43 -0.44
C GLY A 136 -0.71 9.23 0.61
N LYS A 137 -1.44 9.73 1.60
CA LYS A 137 -0.94 10.39 2.81
C LYS A 137 -1.59 9.80 4.05
N TYR A 138 -0.79 9.39 5.01
CA TYR A 138 -1.25 8.88 6.29
C TYR A 138 -1.76 10.04 7.15
N LEU A 139 -2.98 9.91 7.66
CA LEU A 139 -3.65 10.93 8.47
C LEU A 139 -3.67 10.58 9.97
N GLY A 140 -3.26 9.36 10.35
CA GLY A 140 -3.28 8.90 11.73
C GLY A 140 -4.16 7.66 11.93
N PRO A 141 -4.42 7.27 13.19
CA PRO A 141 -5.29 6.14 13.51
C PRO A 141 -6.72 6.35 12.99
N CYS A 142 -7.41 5.24 12.70
CA CYS A 142 -8.84 5.28 12.39
C CYS A 142 -9.66 5.67 13.61
N ILE A 143 -10.57 6.64 13.45
CA ILE A 143 -11.57 6.96 14.45
C ILE A 143 -12.70 5.94 14.29
N LYS A 144 -12.92 5.08 15.30
CA LYS A 144 -14.16 4.31 15.37
C LYS A 144 -15.28 5.32 15.64
N LYS A 145 -16.26 5.45 14.72
CA LYS A 145 -17.50 6.13 15.09
C LYS A 145 -18.09 5.35 16.27
N LYS A 146 -18.39 6.06 17.35
CA LYS A 146 -19.20 5.54 18.44
C LYS A 146 -20.61 5.52 17.88
N ASP A 147 -21.17 4.33 17.66
CA ASP A 147 -22.52 4.16 17.14
C ASP A 147 -23.51 4.93 18.03
N ASP A 148 -24.37 5.76 17.43
CA ASP A 148 -25.55 6.37 18.07
C ASP A 148 -26.68 5.34 18.22
#